data_AF-A0A9D4YS92-F1
#
_entry.id   AF-A0A9D4YS92-F1
#
_cell.length_a   1.000
_cell.length_b   1.000
_cell.length_c   1.000
_cell.angle_alpha   90.00
_cell.angle_beta   90.00
_cell.angle_gamma   90.00
#
_symmetry.space_group_name_H-M   'P 1'
#
loop_
_entity.id
_entity.type
_entity.pdbx_description
1 polymer ?
#
loop_
_entity_poly.entity_id
_entity_poly.type
_entity_poly.pdbx_seq_one_letter_code
_entity_poly.pdbx_strand_id
1 'polypeptide(L)'
;MAMPDLYPAKYTLDLDKGHIYRMDDIYPVPRVALNQHPHTLHVTHPYYYFWFPKEKMARAILACFTFAAARARQLYGTLTLPEPVALQCTYSDAETFGFLAYQLNTLDLSTDEGIKNQVWVAGEPHRLFESCNHREGMVGHNPAVFQHFLAFYTHGFSRLPSLQAFDS
;
A
#
# COMPACT_ATOMS: atom_id res chain seq x y z
N MET A 1 -22.39 4.60 3.97
CA MET A 1 -21.68 5.64 4.74
C MET A 1 -21.18 6.66 3.72
N ALA A 2 -21.61 7.91 3.85
CA ALA A 2 -21.21 8.97 2.93
C ALA A 2 -19.74 9.37 3.17
N MET A 3 -19.04 9.83 2.12
CA MET A 3 -17.69 10.35 2.26
C MET A 3 -17.71 11.68 3.04
N PRO A 4 -16.72 11.93 3.92
CA PRO A 4 -16.62 13.20 4.62
C PRO A 4 -16.32 14.33 3.63
N ASP A 5 -16.96 15.48 3.83
CA ASP A 5 -16.69 16.69 3.06
C ASP A 5 -15.45 17.42 3.60
N LEU A 6 -14.63 17.93 2.69
CA LEU A 6 -13.40 18.67 2.97
C LEU A 6 -13.59 20.19 2.81
N TYR A 7 -14.80 20.66 2.50
CA TYR A 7 -15.07 22.08 2.26
C TYR A 7 -14.48 23.00 3.36
N PRO A 8 -13.76 24.08 3.00
CA PRO A 8 -13.58 24.62 1.64
C PRO A 8 -12.39 24.04 0.86
N ALA A 9 -11.62 23.11 1.44
CA ALA A 9 -10.50 22.50 0.77
C ALA A 9 -10.97 21.59 -0.37
N LYS A 10 -10.21 21.59 -1.47
CA LYS A 10 -10.46 20.68 -2.60
C LYS A 10 -9.68 19.39 -2.39
N TYR A 11 -10.26 18.26 -2.78
CA TYR A 11 -9.56 16.96 -2.79
C TYR A 11 -8.37 16.92 -3.77
N THR A 12 -8.26 17.90 -4.67
CA THR A 12 -7.14 18.06 -5.61
C THR A 12 -6.10 19.09 -5.17
N LEU A 13 -6.13 19.58 -3.91
CA LEU A 13 -5.32 20.73 -3.48
C LEU A 13 -3.81 20.55 -3.76
N ASP A 14 -3.29 19.35 -3.49
CA ASP A 14 -1.86 19.03 -3.61
C ASP A 14 -1.53 18.18 -4.86
N LEU A 15 -2.42 18.17 -5.86
CA LEU A 15 -2.17 17.48 -7.13
C LEU A 15 -1.68 18.46 -8.20
N ASP A 16 -0.64 18.05 -8.93
CA ASP A 16 -0.14 18.81 -10.08
C ASP A 16 -1.18 18.87 -11.19
N LYS A 17 -1.61 20.08 -11.54
CA LYS A 17 -2.53 20.32 -12.65
C LYS A 17 -1.76 20.33 -13.98
N GLY A 18 -1.79 19.22 -14.70
CA GLY A 18 -1.24 19.09 -16.05
C GLY A 18 -2.32 19.01 -17.14
N HIS A 19 -1.94 19.40 -18.38
CA HIS A 19 -2.78 19.23 -19.57
C HIS A 19 -2.16 18.30 -20.62
N ILE A 20 -0.94 17.81 -20.36
CA ILE A 20 -0.22 16.87 -21.23
C ILE A 20 -0.18 15.53 -20.50
N TYR A 21 -1.12 14.66 -20.81
CA TYR A 21 -1.24 13.33 -20.20
C TYR A 21 -1.76 12.31 -21.22
N ARG A 22 -1.50 11.02 -20.97
CA ARG A 22 -2.00 9.89 -21.75
C ARG A 22 -2.92 9.05 -20.86
N MET A 23 -4.16 8.85 -21.29
CA MET A 23 -5.15 8.06 -20.56
C MET A 23 -4.99 6.58 -20.89
N ASP A 24 -4.11 5.91 -20.15
CA ASP A 24 -3.83 4.49 -20.33
C ASP A 24 -3.98 3.72 -19.02
N ASP A 25 -4.41 2.46 -19.15
CA ASP A 25 -4.41 1.50 -18.06
C ASP A 25 -3.12 0.67 -18.12
N ILE A 26 -2.12 1.08 -17.36
CA ILE A 26 -0.82 0.39 -17.31
C ILE A 26 -0.74 -0.43 -16.03
N TYR A 27 -0.70 -1.75 -16.19
CA TYR A 27 -0.25 -2.66 -15.14
C TYR A 27 1.20 -3.08 -15.46
N PRO A 28 2.15 -2.99 -14.51
CA PRO A 28 3.58 -3.17 -14.79
C PRO A 28 3.96 -4.59 -15.23
N VAL A 29 3.06 -5.56 -15.05
CA VAL A 29 3.27 -6.93 -15.50
C VAL A 29 2.37 -7.24 -16.70
N PRO A 30 2.91 -7.79 -17.80
CA PRO A 30 2.11 -8.25 -18.93
C PRO A 30 1.11 -9.35 -18.53
N ARG A 31 -0.09 -9.34 -19.13
CA ARG A 31 -1.12 -10.36 -18.92
C ARG A 31 -0.66 -11.79 -19.27
N VAL A 32 0.35 -11.91 -20.14
CA VAL A 32 0.90 -13.18 -20.63
C VAL A 32 1.89 -13.86 -19.68
N ALA A 33 2.37 -13.16 -18.65
CA ALA A 33 3.13 -13.80 -17.58
C ALA A 33 2.19 -14.68 -16.74
N LEU A 34 2.75 -15.63 -15.99
CA LEU A 34 2.02 -16.36 -14.93
C LEU A 34 1.21 -15.37 -14.07
N ASN A 35 0.12 -15.82 -13.43
CA ASN A 35 -0.75 -14.96 -12.62
C ASN A 35 0.04 -14.19 -11.53
N GLN A 36 0.53 -13.00 -11.86
CA GLN A 36 1.36 -12.15 -11.00
C GLN A 36 0.47 -11.07 -10.39
N HIS A 37 -0.31 -11.51 -9.41
CA HIS A 37 -1.03 -10.62 -8.51
C HIS A 37 -0.04 -10.02 -7.50
N PRO A 38 -0.03 -8.69 -7.26
CA PRO A 38 0.90 -8.10 -6.31
C PRO A 38 0.46 -8.50 -4.91
N HIS A 39 1.36 -9.17 -4.18
CA HIS A 39 1.08 -9.64 -2.84
C HIS A 39 1.20 -8.52 -1.81
N THR A 40 2.38 -7.90 -1.71
CA THR A 40 2.66 -6.77 -0.82
C THR A 40 3.39 -5.66 -1.57
N LEU A 41 2.93 -4.41 -1.43
CA LEU A 41 3.64 -3.22 -1.89
C LEU A 41 4.53 -2.66 -0.78
N HIS A 42 5.74 -2.24 -1.12
CA HIS A 42 6.66 -1.58 -0.19
C HIS A 42 6.85 -0.12 -0.61
N VAL A 43 6.09 0.79 0.00
CA VAL A 43 6.11 2.22 -0.33
C VAL A 43 7.11 2.93 0.58
N THR A 44 8.27 3.28 0.03
CA THR A 44 9.35 3.91 0.80
C THR A 44 9.37 5.43 0.64
N HIS A 45 9.68 6.12 1.72
CA HIS A 45 9.91 7.55 1.75
C HIS A 45 11.39 7.81 2.03
N PRO A 46 12.13 8.44 1.11
CA PRO A 46 13.57 8.61 1.26
C PRO A 46 13.95 9.56 2.41
N TYR A 47 13.01 10.36 2.91
CA TYR A 47 13.24 11.37 3.94
C TYR A 47 12.14 11.30 5.00
N TYR A 48 12.53 11.37 6.28
CA TYR A 48 11.58 11.35 7.39
C TYR A 48 10.89 12.72 7.60
N TYR A 49 11.55 13.83 7.24
CA TYR A 49 11.20 15.20 7.64
C TYR A 49 10.32 15.98 6.65
N PHE A 50 10.18 15.52 5.40
CA PHE A 50 9.40 16.24 4.39
C PHE A 50 7.91 15.89 4.39
N TRP A 51 7.51 14.78 5.02
CA TRP A 51 6.15 14.26 4.95
C TRP A 51 5.64 13.93 6.34
N PHE A 52 4.43 14.39 6.67
CA PHE A 52 3.73 13.99 7.87
C PHE A 52 3.33 12.51 7.82
N PRO A 53 3.22 11.82 8.96
CA PRO A 53 2.82 10.40 9.01
C PRO A 53 1.53 10.10 8.23
N LYS A 54 0.55 11.00 8.30
CA LYS A 54 -0.74 10.87 7.58
C LYS A 54 -0.58 11.00 6.06
N GLU A 55 0.35 11.83 5.58
CA GLU A 55 0.61 11.98 4.14
C GLU A 55 1.32 10.74 3.59
N LYS A 56 2.25 10.16 4.36
CA LYS A 56 2.91 8.88 4.03
C LYS A 56 1.88 7.76 3.90
N MET A 57 0.92 7.69 4.83
CA MET A 57 -0.18 6.74 4.79
C MET A 57 -1.11 6.99 3.60
N ALA A 58 -1.51 8.24 3.35
CA ALA A 58 -2.36 8.59 2.21
C ALA A 58 -1.72 8.19 0.88
N ARG A 59 -0.42 8.42 0.72
CA ARG A 59 0.35 7.97 -0.46
C ARG A 59 0.37 6.45 -0.60
N ALA A 60 0.51 5.73 0.51
CA ALA A 60 0.45 4.27 0.51
C ALA A 60 -0.94 3.75 0.09
N ILE A 61 -2.01 4.35 0.59
CA ILE A 61 -3.39 4.03 0.19
C ILE A 61 -3.60 4.30 -1.30
N LEU A 62 -3.13 5.43 -1.81
CA LEU A 62 -3.23 5.78 -3.23
C LEU A 62 -2.46 4.78 -4.11
N ALA A 63 -1.26 4.38 -3.70
CA ALA A 63 -0.49 3.34 -4.39
C ALA A 63 -1.26 2.01 -4.43
N CYS A 64 -1.85 1.59 -3.31
CA CYS A 64 -2.67 0.39 -3.25
C CYS A 64 -3.86 0.44 -4.19
N PHE A 65 -4.62 1.54 -4.15
CA PHE A 65 -5.73 1.76 -5.06
C PHE A 65 -5.28 1.67 -6.52
N THR A 66 -4.15 2.31 -6.86
CA THR A 66 -3.63 2.34 -8.23
C THR A 66 -3.27 0.94 -8.74
N PHE A 67 -2.52 0.17 -7.96
CA PHE A 67 -2.12 -1.18 -8.35
C PHE A 67 -3.31 -2.15 -8.38
N ALA A 68 -4.22 -2.07 -7.41
CA ALA A 68 -5.42 -2.89 -7.38
C ALA A 68 -6.34 -2.55 -8.58
N ALA A 69 -6.51 -1.28 -8.90
CA ALA A 69 -7.33 -0.81 -10.02
C ALA A 69 -6.74 -1.24 -11.37
N ALA A 70 -5.43 -1.05 -11.57
CA ALA A 70 -4.75 -1.50 -12.77
C ALA A 70 -4.86 -3.02 -12.94
N ARG A 71 -4.72 -3.78 -11.85
CA ARG A 71 -4.90 -5.24 -11.87
C ARG A 71 -6.33 -5.65 -12.18
N ALA A 72 -7.32 -5.03 -11.54
CA ALA A 72 -8.74 -5.29 -11.77
C ALA A 72 -9.14 -5.01 -13.23
N ARG A 73 -8.66 -3.91 -13.80
CA ARG A 73 -8.87 -3.56 -15.22
C ARG A 73 -8.25 -4.60 -16.15
N GLN A 74 -7.03 -5.06 -15.86
CA GLN A 74 -6.37 -6.12 -16.63
C GLN A 74 -7.10 -7.48 -16.54
N LEU A 75 -7.72 -7.77 -15.40
CA LEU A 75 -8.47 -9.02 -15.16
C LEU A 75 -9.85 -9.01 -15.80
N TYR A 76 -10.63 -7.95 -15.56
CA TYR A 76 -12.07 -7.94 -15.84
C TYR A 76 -12.48 -6.97 -16.96
N GLY A 77 -11.71 -5.90 -17.20
CA GLY A 77 -12.05 -4.87 -18.20
C GLY A 77 -13.32 -4.07 -17.90
N THR A 78 -13.94 -4.26 -16.74
CA THR A 78 -15.21 -3.65 -16.32
C THR A 78 -15.07 -2.91 -15.00
N LEU A 79 -15.98 -1.95 -14.73
CA LEU A 79 -15.99 -1.20 -13.47
C LEU A 79 -16.57 -2.02 -12.30
N THR A 80 -17.52 -2.91 -12.61
CA THR A 80 -18.07 -3.88 -11.68
C THR A 80 -17.11 -5.06 -11.57
N LEU A 81 -16.69 -5.38 -10.36
CA LEU A 81 -15.72 -6.44 -10.08
C LEU A 81 -16.46 -7.73 -9.68
N PRO A 82 -16.30 -8.85 -10.41
CA PRO A 82 -16.87 -10.13 -10.01
C PRO A 82 -16.30 -10.64 -8.67
N GLU A 83 -15.00 -10.40 -8.46
CA GLU A 83 -14.30 -10.70 -7.22
C GLU A 83 -13.46 -9.48 -6.79
N PRO A 84 -13.37 -9.20 -5.48
CA PRO A 84 -12.56 -8.09 -5.00
C PRO A 84 -11.06 -8.35 -5.20
N VAL A 85 -10.31 -7.28 -5.43
CA VAL A 85 -8.85 -7.32 -5.58
C VAL A 85 -8.22 -6.79 -4.30
N ALA A 86 -7.54 -7.68 -3.55
CA ALA A 86 -6.90 -7.34 -2.29
C ALA A 86 -5.38 -7.33 -2.41
N LEU A 87 -4.71 -6.40 -1.73
CA LEU A 87 -3.26 -6.39 -1.60
C LEU A 87 -2.84 -5.80 -0.26
N GLN A 88 -1.64 -6.17 0.18
CA GLN A 88 -1.02 -5.63 1.38
C GLN A 88 -0.05 -4.51 1.05
N CYS A 89 0.23 -3.65 2.01
CA CYS A 89 1.23 -2.61 1.86
C CYS A 89 1.95 -2.34 3.18
N THR A 90 3.27 -2.24 3.08
CA THR A 90 4.09 -1.60 4.10
C THR A 90 4.48 -0.23 3.59
N TYR A 91 4.41 0.79 4.42
CA TYR A 91 4.93 2.11 4.11
C TYR A 91 5.91 2.54 5.17
N SER A 92 7.09 3.00 4.75
CA SER A 92 8.19 3.23 5.68
C SER A 92 9.05 4.41 5.28
N ASP A 93 9.80 4.89 6.26
CA ASP A 93 10.95 5.78 6.08
C ASP A 93 12.16 5.20 6.85
N ALA A 94 13.16 6.04 7.16
CA ALA A 94 14.35 5.62 7.87
C ALA A 94 14.10 5.17 9.32
N GLU A 95 13.02 5.61 9.97
CA GLU A 95 12.76 5.37 11.39
C GLU A 95 11.46 4.59 11.66
N THR A 96 10.47 4.71 10.78
CA THR A 96 9.10 4.25 11.02
C THR A 96 8.60 3.29 9.97
N PHE A 97 7.72 2.39 10.39
CA PHE A 97 7.10 1.35 9.58
C PHE A 97 5.60 1.29 9.87
N GLY A 98 4.79 1.52 8.85
CA GLY A 98 3.34 1.36 8.88
C GLY A 98 2.89 0.19 8.01
N PHE A 99 1.73 -0.36 8.35
CA PHE A 99 1.16 -1.54 7.71
C PHE A 99 -0.30 -1.28 7.38
N LEU A 100 -0.73 -1.65 6.17
CA LEU A 100 -2.13 -1.61 5.78
C LEU A 100 -2.49 -2.74 4.82
N ALA A 101 -3.77 -3.12 4.83
CA ALA A 101 -4.36 -3.99 3.83
C ALA A 101 -5.43 -3.20 3.06
N TYR A 102 -5.46 -3.36 1.75
CA TYR A 102 -6.40 -2.67 0.87
C TYR A 102 -7.23 -3.68 0.10
N GLN A 103 -8.54 -3.46 0.02
CA GLN A 103 -9.46 -4.28 -0.78
C GLN A 103 -10.28 -3.39 -1.71
N LEU A 104 -10.06 -3.60 -3.01
CA LEU A 104 -10.82 -2.97 -4.08
C LEU A 104 -12.08 -3.80 -4.35
N ASN A 105 -13.24 -3.21 -4.06
CA ASN A 105 -14.55 -3.81 -4.27
C ASN A 105 -15.27 -3.22 -5.50
N THR A 106 -14.94 -2.00 -5.90
CA THR A 106 -15.55 -1.32 -7.05
C THR A 106 -14.58 -0.35 -7.71
N LEU A 107 -14.74 -0.19 -9.02
CA LEU A 107 -14.16 0.91 -9.81
C LEU A 107 -15.21 1.91 -10.30
N ASP A 108 -16.49 1.70 -9.97
CA ASP A 108 -17.51 2.73 -10.14
C ASP A 108 -17.36 3.78 -9.03
N LEU A 109 -16.73 4.90 -9.40
CA LEU A 109 -16.45 6.04 -8.52
C LEU A 109 -17.32 7.25 -8.88
N SER A 110 -18.36 7.07 -9.71
CA SER A 110 -19.18 8.16 -10.23
C SER A 110 -20.15 8.74 -9.21
N THR A 111 -20.46 7.98 -8.15
CA THR A 111 -21.44 8.31 -7.12
C THR A 111 -20.89 8.02 -5.73
N ASP A 112 -21.36 8.78 -4.75
CA ASP A 112 -21.06 8.54 -3.34
C ASP A 112 -21.89 7.41 -2.73
N GLU A 113 -22.90 6.93 -3.44
CA GLU A 113 -23.74 5.81 -2.99
C GLU A 113 -23.21 4.45 -3.46
N GLY A 114 -23.62 3.39 -2.78
CA GLY A 114 -23.32 2.01 -3.18
C GLY A 114 -22.06 1.41 -2.53
N ILE A 115 -21.40 0.51 -3.27
CA ILE A 115 -20.26 -0.29 -2.79
C ILE A 115 -19.05 0.63 -2.60
N LYS A 116 -18.30 0.43 -1.50
CA LYS A 116 -17.08 1.17 -1.19
C LYS A 116 -15.88 0.24 -1.08
N ASN A 117 -14.71 0.77 -1.43
CA ASN A 117 -13.43 0.13 -1.19
C ASN A 117 -13.08 0.19 0.30
N GLN A 118 -12.29 -0.76 0.78
CA GLN A 118 -11.96 -0.88 2.20
C GLN A 118 -10.45 -0.84 2.42
N VAL A 119 -10.05 -0.23 3.52
CA VAL A 119 -8.66 -0.17 3.97
C VAL A 119 -8.61 -0.45 5.46
N TRP A 120 -7.71 -1.33 5.86
CA TRP A 120 -7.38 -1.59 7.25
C TRP A 120 -5.96 -1.11 7.51
N VAL A 121 -5.81 -0.18 8.45
CA VAL A 121 -4.51 0.37 8.85
C VAL A 121 -4.17 -0.17 10.23
N ALA A 122 -2.96 -0.68 10.39
CA ALA A 122 -2.46 -1.19 11.68
C ALA A 122 -2.03 -0.05 12.60
N GLY A 123 -2.98 0.84 12.94
CA GLY A 123 -2.73 1.98 13.82
C GLY A 123 -1.72 2.99 13.26
N GLU A 124 -1.03 3.68 14.17
CA GLU A 124 0.05 4.60 13.81
C GLU A 124 1.34 3.85 13.42
N PRO A 125 2.17 4.40 12.52
CA PRO A 125 3.45 3.80 12.17
C PRO A 125 4.33 3.53 13.40
N HIS A 126 4.89 2.33 13.46
CA HIS A 126 5.76 1.91 14.54
C HIS A 126 7.19 2.41 14.29
N ARG A 127 7.86 2.95 15.32
CA ARG A 127 9.30 3.19 15.27
C ARG A 127 10.04 1.84 15.27
N LEU A 128 11.02 1.68 14.37
CA LEU A 128 11.87 0.50 14.28
C LEU A 128 12.93 0.47 15.38
N PHE A 129 13.38 1.65 15.80
CA PHE A 129 14.34 1.87 16.88
C PHE A 129 14.10 3.24 17.53
N GLU A 130 14.64 3.45 18.73
CA GLU A 130 14.53 4.73 19.45
C GLU A 130 15.59 5.74 18.97
N SER A 131 16.82 5.28 18.77
CA SER A 131 17.91 6.06 18.19
C SER A 131 18.89 5.17 17.44
N CYS A 132 19.60 5.74 16.45
CA CYS A 132 20.68 5.06 15.75
C CYS A 132 21.80 6.07 15.47
N ASN A 133 22.99 5.84 16.02
CA ASN A 133 24.13 6.73 15.84
C ASN A 133 25.47 5.96 15.79
N HIS A 134 26.53 6.63 15.35
CA HIS A 134 27.85 6.00 15.15
C HIS A 134 28.55 5.56 16.45
N ARG A 135 28.15 6.08 17.62
CA ARG A 135 28.79 5.77 18.91
C ARG A 135 28.13 4.59 19.60
N GLU A 136 26.81 4.56 19.59
CA GLU A 136 25.99 3.61 20.36
C GLU A 136 25.35 2.54 19.48
N GLY A 137 25.43 2.68 18.15
CA GLY A 137 24.69 1.84 17.22
C GLY A 137 23.19 2.10 17.31
N MET A 138 22.40 1.05 17.05
CA MET A 138 20.95 1.09 17.15
C MET A 138 20.50 0.76 18.57
N VAL A 139 19.74 1.67 19.18
CA VAL A 139 19.22 1.56 20.55
C VAL A 139 17.69 1.51 20.52
N GLY A 140 17.11 0.72 21.41
CA GLY A 140 15.65 0.60 21.54
C GLY A 140 14.98 -0.06 20.34
N HIS A 141 15.61 -1.10 19.76
CA HIS A 141 15.03 -1.85 18.65
C HIS A 141 13.65 -2.41 19.02
N ASN A 142 12.67 -2.21 18.14
CA ASN A 142 11.32 -2.72 18.30
C ASN A 142 11.10 -3.99 17.46
N PRO A 143 11.18 -5.20 18.06
CA PRO A 143 11.05 -6.46 17.33
C PRO A 143 9.64 -6.68 16.80
N ALA A 144 8.62 -6.01 17.36
CA ALA A 144 7.24 -6.15 16.91
C ALA A 144 7.08 -5.69 15.45
N VAL A 145 7.88 -4.71 14.99
CA VAL A 145 7.87 -4.26 13.59
C VAL A 145 8.22 -5.40 12.65
N PHE A 146 9.28 -6.15 12.97
CA PHE A 146 9.69 -7.29 12.16
C PHE A 146 8.66 -8.42 12.21
N GLN A 147 8.02 -8.64 13.36
CA GLN A 147 6.93 -9.63 13.47
C GLN A 147 5.74 -9.28 12.58
N HIS A 148 5.32 -8.01 12.52
CA HIS A 148 4.25 -7.57 11.61
C HIS A 148 4.66 -7.71 10.15
N PHE A 149 5.89 -7.32 9.81
CA PHE A 149 6.45 -7.50 8.47
C PHE A 149 6.44 -8.97 8.05
N LEU A 150 6.87 -9.87 8.94
CA LEU A 150 6.87 -11.31 8.67
C LEU A 150 5.45 -11.86 8.53
N ALA A 151 4.50 -11.39 9.34
CA ALA A 151 3.09 -11.78 9.22
C ALA A 151 2.50 -11.38 7.86
N PHE A 152 2.85 -10.19 7.36
CA PHE A 152 2.48 -9.75 6.01
C PHE A 152 3.13 -10.65 4.97
N TYR A 153 4.45 -10.79 5.01
CA TYR A 153 5.21 -11.61 4.06
C TYR A 153 4.70 -13.05 3.96
N THR A 154 4.33 -13.66 5.10
CA THR A 154 3.88 -15.05 5.16
C THR A 154 2.39 -15.24 4.90
N HIS A 155 1.63 -14.15 4.74
CA HIS A 155 0.21 -14.22 4.43
C HIS A 155 -0.04 -14.93 3.09
N GLY A 156 -1.01 -15.83 3.02
CA GLY A 156 -1.31 -16.59 1.80
C GLY A 156 -0.38 -17.77 1.51
N PHE A 157 0.67 -18.00 2.30
CA PHE A 157 1.45 -19.22 2.23
C PHE A 157 0.77 -20.36 3.01
N SER A 158 0.52 -21.49 2.36
CA SER A 158 -0.03 -22.69 2.99
C SER A 158 0.99 -23.42 3.88
N ARG A 159 2.28 -23.23 3.60
CA ARG A 159 3.44 -23.66 4.39
C ARG A 159 4.57 -22.65 4.22
N LEU A 160 5.29 -22.36 5.30
CA LEU A 160 6.51 -21.56 5.21
C LEU A 160 7.55 -22.30 4.36
N PRO A 161 8.30 -21.60 3.48
CA PRO A 161 9.44 -22.20 2.80
C PRO A 161 10.42 -22.77 3.84
N SER A 162 10.77 -24.04 3.73
CA SER A 162 11.77 -24.65 4.60
C SER A 162 13.13 -23.98 4.41
N LEU A 163 13.82 -23.62 5.50
CA LEU A 163 15.14 -22.97 5.53
C LEU A 163 16.31 -23.81 4.94
N GLN A 164 16.04 -24.85 4.15
CA GLN A 164 17.05 -25.80 3.67
C GLN A 164 17.95 -25.28 2.52
N ALA A 165 18.13 -23.97 2.36
CA ALA A 165 18.81 -23.39 1.19
C ALA A 165 20.08 -22.58 1.49
N PHE A 166 20.72 -22.76 2.65
CA PHE A 166 21.98 -22.05 2.98
C PHE A 166 23.15 -22.95 3.40
N ASP A 167 23.04 -24.28 3.28
CA ASP A 167 24.19 -25.19 3.41
C ASP A 167 24.63 -25.66 2.02
N SER A 168 25.43 -24.84 1.34
CA SER A 168 26.29 -25.25 0.22
C SER A 168 27.51 -24.34 0.11
#